data_AF-A0A9D8S097-F1
#
_entry.id   AF-A0A9D8S097-F1
#
_cell.length_a   1.000
_cell.length_b   1.000
_cell.length_c   1.000
_cell.angle_alpha   90.00
_cell.angle_beta   90.00
_cell.angle_gamma   90.00
#
_symmetry.space_group_name_H-M   'P 1'
#
loop_
_entity.id
_entity.type
_entity.pdbx_description
1 polymer ?
#
loop_
_entity_poly.entity_id
_entity_poly.type
_entity_poly.pdbx_seq_one_letter_code
_entity_poly.pdbx_strand_id
1 'polypeptide(L)'
;MSKARRVELHIAYEHVDITDDITGDVNSFSYKDKASGESDEISLSIQDREKKWMSGLIPSKGDHISAVPRFFDWLGDGDCWEMYCGEFEVDDVSISGPPAVCGINAVSIPRSKAFNEEERTKNWENVTVQEVAEEIANRAGISLYYEADEIPIQSLEQDKQTDCKFLYSVCEQYGLAMKVFAEKIVIFNEAEYEEAEPVAVLRYEEFKKYTYNSTLAGTYTGAKISYTDPGTGEDHIVMVGDGNRIMEINQEADSAADAQRKAVAELNNANKKAVTFSGTLMARKELIAGSCINLEGFGIPDGKYYIDEVVTKIGANGTTQQSIETHKTGYRMDNATVLIEEQSAAESTGAGSAYTVARGDTLWTIADKLLGTPLRYAEIYELNQEVIENAARSRGKQSSSNGHWLYAGTNLQIPAAEGDEENA
;
A
#
# COMPACT_ATOMS: atom_id res chain seq x y z
N MET A 1 -19.31 18.35 42.51
CA MET A 1 -18.09 17.57 42.30
C MET A 1 -18.19 17.02 40.89
N SER A 2 -17.23 17.32 40.03
CA SER A 2 -17.18 16.71 38.69
C SER A 2 -16.94 15.22 38.84
N LYS A 3 -17.57 14.40 38.00
CA LYS A 3 -17.38 12.95 38.02
C LYS A 3 -16.02 12.61 37.43
N ALA A 4 -15.42 11.52 37.92
CA ALA A 4 -14.15 11.05 37.38
C ALA A 4 -14.38 10.27 36.08
N ARG A 5 -13.52 10.49 35.09
CA ARG A 5 -13.48 9.70 33.85
C ARG A 5 -13.36 8.22 34.17
N ARG A 6 -14.14 7.39 33.48
CA ARG A 6 -14.07 5.94 33.61
C ARG A 6 -14.38 5.28 32.27
N VAL A 7 -13.86 4.07 32.11
CA VAL A 7 -14.11 3.21 30.95
C VAL A 7 -14.51 1.83 31.47
N GLU A 8 -15.56 1.26 30.88
CA GLU A 8 -16.03 -0.09 31.15
C GLU A 8 -15.87 -0.90 29.85
N LEU A 9 -15.24 -2.07 29.93
CA LEU A 9 -14.99 -2.92 28.77
C LEU A 9 -16.06 -4.00 28.71
N HIS A 10 -17.01 -3.88 27.78
CA HIS A 10 -17.98 -4.93 27.54
C HIS A 10 -17.43 -5.95 26.57
N ILE A 11 -17.50 -7.23 26.92
CA ILE A 11 -17.02 -8.33 26.07
C ILE A 11 -18.11 -9.37 25.94
N ALA A 12 -18.39 -9.76 24.69
CA ALA A 12 -19.15 -10.95 24.40
C ALA A 12 -18.19 -12.03 23.86
N TYR A 13 -18.34 -13.26 24.37
CA TYR A 13 -17.60 -14.44 23.92
C TYR A 13 -18.61 -15.51 23.52
N GLU A 14 -18.49 -16.05 22.30
CA GLU A 14 -19.48 -16.95 21.69
C GLU A 14 -20.92 -16.39 21.82
N HIS A 15 -21.06 -15.08 21.59
CA HIS A 15 -22.30 -14.31 21.69
C HIS A 15 -22.93 -14.24 23.10
N VAL A 16 -22.20 -14.63 24.14
CA VAL A 16 -22.59 -14.49 25.55
C VAL A 16 -21.83 -13.34 26.18
N ASP A 17 -22.54 -12.40 26.80
CA ASP A 17 -21.91 -11.32 27.57
C ASP A 17 -21.19 -11.90 28.80
N ILE A 18 -19.87 -11.73 28.85
CA ILE A 18 -18.98 -12.19 29.94
C ILE A 18 -18.39 -11.02 30.72
N THR A 19 -18.94 -9.82 30.58
CA THR A 19 -18.41 -8.58 31.16
C THR A 19 -18.23 -8.70 32.68
N ASP A 20 -19.24 -9.22 33.38
CA ASP A 20 -19.20 -9.38 34.83
C ASP A 20 -18.15 -10.42 35.29
N ASP A 21 -17.87 -11.42 34.45
CA ASP A 21 -16.92 -12.50 34.76
C ASP A 21 -15.46 -12.03 34.67
N ILE A 22 -15.18 -11.05 33.79
CA ILE A 22 -13.84 -10.48 33.58
C ILE A 22 -13.61 -9.18 34.36
N THR A 23 -14.68 -8.56 34.89
CA THR A 23 -14.59 -7.25 35.55
C THR A 23 -13.69 -7.33 36.79
N GLY A 24 -12.70 -6.45 36.83
CA GLY A 24 -11.68 -6.40 37.89
C GLY A 24 -10.45 -7.26 37.64
N ASP A 25 -10.51 -8.19 36.68
CA ASP A 25 -9.39 -9.04 36.29
C ASP A 25 -8.67 -8.53 35.03
N VAL A 26 -9.23 -7.59 34.26
CA VAL A 26 -8.60 -7.02 33.05
C VAL A 26 -7.34 -6.21 33.38
N ASN A 27 -6.18 -6.64 32.90
CA ASN A 27 -4.91 -5.91 32.98
C ASN A 27 -4.78 -4.86 31.87
N SER A 28 -5.12 -5.24 30.65
CA SER A 28 -5.07 -4.34 29.50
C SER A 28 -5.94 -4.85 28.36
N PHE A 29 -6.45 -3.90 27.58
CA PHE A 29 -7.10 -4.13 26.30
C PHE A 29 -6.47 -3.23 25.24
N SER A 30 -6.29 -3.75 24.03
CA SER A 30 -5.86 -3.01 22.86
C SER A 30 -6.78 -3.34 21.70
N TYR A 31 -7.25 -2.32 20.99
CA TYR A 31 -7.94 -2.45 19.71
C TYR A 31 -7.15 -1.71 18.65
N LYS A 32 -6.78 -2.41 17.58
CA LYS A 32 -6.08 -1.88 16.40
C LYS A 32 -7.08 -1.88 15.25
N ASP A 33 -7.45 -0.69 14.80
CA ASP A 33 -8.36 -0.43 13.70
C ASP A 33 -7.54 0.03 12.48
N LYS A 34 -7.73 -0.61 11.34
CA LYS A 34 -7.04 -0.34 10.08
C LYS A 34 -8.02 0.11 9.01
N ALA A 35 -7.66 1.15 8.28
CA ALA A 35 -8.48 1.64 7.17
C ALA A 35 -8.44 0.67 5.98
N SER A 36 -7.27 0.06 5.72
CA SER A 36 -7.06 -0.88 4.61
C SER A 36 -5.84 -1.79 4.83
N GLY A 37 -5.76 -2.88 4.06
CA GLY A 37 -4.56 -3.72 3.86
C GLY A 37 -4.20 -4.70 4.97
N GLU A 38 -4.66 -4.47 6.19
CA GLU A 38 -4.45 -5.34 7.36
C GLU A 38 -5.77 -5.64 8.07
N SER A 39 -5.81 -6.72 8.85
CA SER A 39 -6.94 -7.02 9.72
C SER A 39 -6.99 -6.07 10.92
N ASP A 40 -8.20 -5.72 11.34
CA ASP A 40 -8.41 -5.21 12.69
C ASP A 40 -8.08 -6.30 13.71
N GLU A 41 -7.54 -5.90 14.87
CA GLU A 41 -7.09 -6.83 15.91
C GLU A 41 -7.52 -6.35 17.31
N ILE A 42 -7.87 -7.30 18.17
CA ILE A 42 -7.97 -7.05 19.62
C ILE A 42 -6.95 -7.90 20.38
N SER A 43 -6.42 -7.31 21.46
CA SER A 43 -5.56 -7.99 22.41
C SER A 43 -6.07 -7.72 23.82
N LEU A 44 -6.41 -8.78 24.54
CA LEU A 44 -6.93 -8.75 25.89
C LEU A 44 -5.97 -9.49 26.82
N SER A 45 -5.56 -8.83 27.90
CA SER A 45 -4.78 -9.43 28.97
C SER A 45 -5.59 -9.45 30.26
N ILE A 46 -5.80 -10.63 30.82
CA ILE A 46 -6.58 -10.87 32.03
C ILE A 46 -5.66 -11.45 33.10
N GLN A 47 -5.73 -10.92 34.31
CA GLN A 47 -5.06 -11.49 35.47
C GLN A 47 -5.80 -12.74 35.95
N ASP A 48 -5.07 -13.84 36.14
CA ASP A 48 -5.68 -15.11 36.55
C ASP A 48 -5.29 -15.49 37.99
N ARG A 49 -5.62 -14.63 38.96
CA ARG A 49 -5.25 -14.86 40.38
C ARG A 49 -5.87 -16.13 40.95
N GLU A 50 -7.13 -16.37 40.60
CA GLU A 50 -7.93 -17.49 41.10
C GLU A 50 -7.82 -18.74 40.21
N LYS A 51 -7.00 -18.68 39.15
CA LYS A 51 -6.83 -19.75 38.16
C LYS A 51 -8.12 -20.12 37.41
N LYS A 52 -9.07 -19.20 37.30
CA LYS A 52 -10.35 -19.39 36.58
C LYS A 52 -10.11 -19.75 35.12
N TRP A 53 -9.22 -19.02 34.46
CA TRP A 53 -8.92 -19.15 33.04
C TRP A 53 -8.09 -20.41 32.78
N MET A 54 -7.03 -20.62 33.56
CA MET A 54 -6.19 -21.82 33.48
C MET A 54 -6.92 -23.13 33.83
N SER A 55 -8.03 -23.08 34.58
CA SER A 55 -8.72 -24.29 35.06
C SER A 55 -9.97 -24.68 34.27
N GLY A 56 -10.28 -23.99 33.15
CA GLY A 56 -11.35 -24.43 32.25
C GLY A 56 -12.12 -23.35 31.49
N LEU A 57 -11.90 -22.06 31.76
CA LEU A 57 -12.55 -20.94 31.03
C LEU A 57 -11.66 -20.36 29.91
N ILE A 58 -10.59 -21.05 29.53
CA ILE A 58 -9.70 -20.60 28.46
C ILE A 58 -10.45 -20.63 27.11
N PRO A 59 -10.45 -19.52 26.34
CA PRO A 59 -10.98 -19.54 24.99
C PRO A 59 -10.26 -20.56 24.11
N SER A 60 -10.99 -21.17 23.19
CA SER A 60 -10.43 -21.97 22.12
C SER A 60 -10.09 -21.09 20.92
N LYS A 61 -9.13 -21.54 20.12
CA LYS A 61 -8.85 -20.91 18.83
C LYS A 61 -10.05 -21.12 17.90
N GLY A 62 -10.41 -20.09 17.15
CA GLY A 62 -11.59 -20.10 16.29
C GLY A 62 -12.87 -19.60 16.97
N ASP A 63 -12.86 -19.37 18.28
CA ASP A 63 -14.03 -18.85 18.99
C ASP A 63 -14.24 -17.36 18.66
N HIS A 64 -15.49 -16.91 18.73
CA HIS A 64 -15.90 -15.55 18.41
C HIS A 64 -15.86 -14.68 19.67
N ILE A 65 -15.30 -13.48 19.52
CA ILE A 65 -15.23 -12.48 20.56
C ILE A 65 -15.50 -11.09 19.99
N SER A 66 -16.32 -10.31 20.67
CA SER A 66 -16.53 -8.89 20.38
C SER A 66 -16.28 -8.03 21.62
N ALA A 67 -15.86 -6.80 21.37
CA ALA A 67 -15.53 -5.84 22.41
C ALA A 67 -16.21 -4.49 22.16
N VAL A 68 -16.76 -3.92 23.23
CA VAL A 68 -17.37 -2.59 23.22
C VAL A 68 -16.91 -1.80 24.44
N PRO A 69 -15.81 -1.03 24.34
CA PRO A 69 -15.46 -0.06 25.37
C PRO A 69 -16.52 1.04 25.48
N ARG A 70 -17.00 1.30 26.70
CA ARG A 70 -17.89 2.40 27.05
C ARG A 70 -17.19 3.41 27.91
N PHE A 71 -17.20 4.66 27.46
CA PHE A 71 -16.53 5.78 28.10
C PHE A 71 -17.56 6.67 28.79
N PHE A 72 -17.31 7.02 30.04
CA PHE A 72 -18.20 7.86 30.84
C PHE A 72 -17.48 9.07 31.40
N ASP A 73 -18.23 10.16 31.51
CA ASP A 73 -17.79 11.43 32.08
C ASP A 73 -16.50 11.94 31.40
N TRP A 74 -16.35 11.67 30.09
CA TRP A 74 -15.08 11.75 29.36
C TRP A 74 -14.73 13.17 28.94
N LEU A 75 -15.54 13.79 28.09
CA LEU A 75 -15.37 15.20 27.73
C LEU A 75 -16.16 16.16 28.64
N GLY A 76 -17.20 15.65 29.31
CA GLY A 76 -17.98 16.41 30.29
C GLY A 76 -18.75 15.51 31.24
N ASP A 77 -19.21 16.06 32.36
CA ASP A 77 -20.03 15.34 33.34
C ASP A 77 -21.33 14.81 32.69
N GLY A 78 -21.59 13.51 32.81
CA GLY A 78 -22.76 12.85 32.24
C GLY A 78 -22.60 12.43 30.77
N ASP A 79 -21.49 12.72 30.12
CA ASP A 79 -21.15 12.19 28.80
C ASP A 79 -21.00 10.66 28.85
N CYS A 80 -21.50 9.99 27.81
CA CYS A 80 -21.41 8.55 27.64
C CYS A 80 -21.35 8.22 26.16
N TRP A 81 -20.32 7.48 25.74
CA TRP A 81 -20.20 7.00 24.37
C TRP A 81 -19.55 5.62 24.33
N GLU A 82 -19.81 4.90 23.25
CA GLU A 82 -19.36 3.52 23.07
C GLU A 82 -18.53 3.41 21.79
N MET A 83 -17.57 2.49 21.77
CA MET A 83 -16.77 2.17 20.60
C MET A 83 -17.02 0.71 20.24
N TYR A 84 -17.78 0.46 19.17
CA TYR A 84 -17.95 -0.91 18.68
C TYR A 84 -16.69 -1.33 17.94
N CYS A 85 -15.93 -2.28 18.49
CA CYS A 85 -14.69 -2.73 17.87
C CYS A 85 -14.91 -3.74 16.74
N GLY A 86 -16.11 -4.32 16.60
CA GLY A 86 -16.39 -5.40 15.65
C GLY A 86 -16.41 -6.79 16.28
N GLU A 87 -16.54 -7.80 15.42
CA GLU A 87 -16.45 -9.23 15.75
C GLU A 87 -15.08 -9.77 15.32
N PHE A 88 -14.49 -10.63 16.16
CA PHE A 88 -13.14 -11.17 15.96
C PHE A 88 -13.13 -12.68 16.24
N GLU A 89 -12.23 -13.38 15.56
CA GLU A 89 -11.94 -14.79 15.78
C GLU A 89 -10.66 -14.94 16.61
N VAL A 90 -10.69 -15.73 17.68
CA VAL A 90 -9.52 -15.97 18.55
C VAL A 90 -8.43 -16.73 17.79
N ASP A 91 -7.28 -16.09 17.64
CA ASP A 91 -6.11 -16.61 16.91
C ASP A 91 -5.09 -17.26 17.85
N ASP A 92 -4.78 -16.54 18.94
CA ASP A 92 -3.77 -16.94 19.91
C ASP A 92 -4.28 -16.77 21.34
N VAL A 93 -4.00 -17.78 22.17
CA VAL A 93 -4.26 -17.75 23.60
C VAL A 93 -3.00 -18.18 24.33
N SER A 94 -2.55 -17.35 25.26
CA SER A 94 -1.32 -17.54 26.01
C SER A 94 -1.58 -17.52 27.51
N ILE A 95 -0.81 -18.30 28.26
CA ILE A 95 -0.79 -18.28 29.72
C ILE A 95 0.66 -18.05 30.16
N SER A 96 0.88 -17.08 31.03
CA SER A 96 2.21 -16.76 31.56
C SER A 96 2.16 -16.52 33.07
N GLY A 97 3.32 -16.56 33.75
CA GLY A 97 3.45 -16.10 35.14
C GLY A 97 4.83 -16.38 35.76
N PRO A 98 5.04 -16.03 37.04
CA PRO A 98 4.18 -15.23 37.95
C PRO A 98 4.29 -13.69 37.75
N PRO A 99 3.21 -12.90 37.99
CA PRO A 99 1.84 -13.32 38.33
C PRO A 99 1.14 -14.00 37.15
N ALA A 100 0.16 -14.86 37.42
CA ALA A 100 -0.56 -15.57 36.37
C ALA A 100 -1.39 -14.61 35.50
N VAL A 101 -1.23 -14.71 34.17
CA VAL A 101 -1.89 -13.87 33.17
C VAL A 101 -2.33 -14.74 32.00
N CYS A 102 -3.58 -14.55 31.56
CA CYS A 102 -4.11 -15.07 30.31
C CYS A 102 -4.11 -13.94 29.26
N GLY A 103 -3.49 -14.17 28.11
CA GLY A 103 -3.53 -13.28 26.95
C GLY A 103 -4.38 -13.89 25.84
N ILE A 104 -5.27 -13.11 25.26
CA ILE A 104 -6.15 -13.48 24.15
C ILE A 104 -5.92 -12.49 23.03
N ASN A 105 -5.52 -12.97 21.86
CA ASN A 105 -5.41 -12.17 20.64
C ASN A 105 -6.42 -12.69 19.62
N ALA A 106 -7.19 -11.79 19.03
CA ALA A 106 -8.22 -12.12 18.07
C ALA A 106 -8.18 -11.13 16.89
N VAL A 107 -8.55 -11.61 15.71
CA VAL A 107 -8.48 -10.86 14.46
C VAL A 107 -9.82 -10.87 13.72
N SER A 108 -10.11 -9.80 13.00
CA SER A 108 -11.37 -9.62 12.25
C SER A 108 -11.48 -10.51 11.01
N ILE A 109 -10.35 -10.89 10.42
CA ILE A 109 -10.32 -11.81 9.28
C ILE A 109 -10.62 -13.23 9.78
N PRO A 110 -11.57 -13.95 9.17
CA PRO A 110 -11.90 -15.31 9.58
C PRO A 110 -10.73 -16.26 9.27
N ARG A 111 -9.92 -16.57 10.28
CA ARG A 111 -8.70 -17.39 10.14
C ARG A 111 -9.02 -18.87 10.07
N SER A 112 -10.09 -19.33 10.70
CA SER A 112 -10.59 -20.71 10.58
C SER A 112 -11.06 -21.09 9.18
N LYS A 113 -11.10 -20.15 8.23
CA LYS A 113 -11.63 -20.33 6.88
C LYS A 113 -10.52 -20.29 5.83
N ALA A 114 -10.78 -20.95 4.70
CA ALA A 114 -9.89 -20.98 3.53
C ALA A 114 -9.51 -19.59 2.99
N PHE A 115 -10.28 -18.55 3.33
CA PHE A 115 -10.10 -17.17 2.87
C PHE A 115 -8.67 -16.64 3.04
N ASN A 116 -8.01 -16.95 4.15
CA ASN A 116 -6.66 -16.45 4.45
C ASN A 116 -5.58 -17.55 4.49
N GLU A 117 -5.94 -18.81 4.30
CA GLU A 117 -5.02 -19.95 4.43
C GLU A 117 -4.87 -20.79 3.15
N GLU A 118 -5.93 -20.97 2.35
CA GLU A 118 -5.90 -21.83 1.18
C GLU A 118 -5.46 -21.04 -0.05
N GLU A 119 -4.33 -21.43 -0.64
CA GLU A 119 -3.93 -20.92 -1.95
C GLU A 119 -4.86 -21.45 -3.04
N ARG A 120 -5.24 -20.58 -3.96
CA ARG A 120 -6.10 -20.93 -5.10
C ARG A 120 -5.49 -20.45 -6.41
N THR A 121 -5.85 -21.18 -7.46
CA THR A 121 -5.66 -20.74 -8.83
C THR A 121 -7.01 -20.66 -9.51
N LYS A 122 -7.37 -19.49 -10.04
CA LYS A 122 -8.62 -19.26 -10.73
C LYS A 122 -8.49 -18.10 -11.72
N ASN A 123 -9.15 -18.24 -12.86
CA ASN A 123 -9.26 -17.18 -13.87
C ASN A 123 -10.71 -16.69 -13.92
N TRP A 124 -10.86 -15.38 -14.09
CA TRP A 124 -12.13 -14.72 -14.39
C TRP A 124 -12.02 -14.00 -15.73
N GLU A 125 -13.11 -13.97 -16.47
CA GLU A 125 -13.22 -13.28 -17.77
C GLU A 125 -14.48 -12.42 -17.79
N ASN A 126 -14.34 -11.17 -18.26
CA ASN A 126 -15.43 -10.20 -18.39
C ASN A 126 -16.25 -10.05 -17.09
N VAL A 127 -15.56 -9.73 -16.00
CA VAL A 127 -16.14 -9.56 -14.67
C VAL A 127 -15.90 -8.15 -14.16
N THR A 128 -16.52 -7.77 -13.06
CA THR A 128 -16.19 -6.56 -12.31
C THR A 128 -15.41 -6.89 -11.04
N VAL A 129 -14.69 -5.90 -10.48
CA VAL A 129 -14.07 -6.03 -9.14
C VAL A 129 -15.12 -6.45 -8.11
N GLN A 130 -16.33 -5.89 -8.18
CA GLN A 130 -17.43 -6.23 -7.28
C GLN A 130 -17.83 -7.71 -7.42
N GLU A 131 -18.03 -8.23 -8.64
CA GLU A 131 -18.41 -9.64 -8.84
C GLU A 131 -17.34 -10.61 -8.30
N VAL A 132 -16.05 -10.29 -8.50
CA VAL A 132 -14.93 -11.07 -7.94
C VAL A 132 -14.98 -11.04 -6.41
N ALA A 133 -15.18 -9.86 -5.81
CA ALA A 133 -15.29 -9.69 -4.37
C ALA A 133 -16.51 -10.43 -3.78
N GLU A 134 -17.67 -10.40 -4.46
CA GLU A 134 -18.88 -11.11 -4.05
C GLU A 134 -18.66 -12.62 -4.05
N GLU A 135 -18.01 -13.15 -5.08
CA GLU A 135 -17.71 -14.58 -5.14
C GLU A 135 -16.77 -15.01 -4.00
N ILE A 136 -15.73 -14.22 -3.73
CA ILE A 136 -14.78 -14.47 -2.66
C ILE A 136 -15.46 -14.37 -1.27
N ALA A 137 -16.29 -13.35 -1.05
CA ALA A 137 -17.05 -13.18 0.19
C ALA A 137 -17.97 -14.38 0.46
N ASN A 138 -18.74 -14.79 -0.56
CA ASN A 138 -19.63 -15.95 -0.47
C ASN A 138 -18.86 -17.24 -0.13
N ARG A 139 -17.68 -17.43 -0.71
CA ARG A 139 -16.81 -18.58 -0.41
C ARG A 139 -16.27 -18.56 1.02
N ALA A 140 -15.92 -17.38 1.51
CA ALA A 140 -15.48 -17.16 2.88
C ALA A 140 -16.64 -17.29 3.90
N GLY A 141 -17.90 -17.24 3.44
CA GLY A 141 -19.09 -17.31 4.28
C GLY A 141 -19.43 -16.00 4.97
N ILE A 142 -18.94 -14.87 4.44
CA ILE A 142 -19.16 -13.52 4.94
C ILE A 142 -19.82 -12.65 3.86
N SER A 143 -20.41 -11.53 4.25
CA SER A 143 -21.07 -10.64 3.29
C SER A 143 -20.10 -9.62 2.66
N LEU A 144 -20.47 -9.08 1.50
CA LEU A 144 -19.76 -7.95 0.88
C LEU A 144 -20.53 -6.65 1.14
N TYR A 145 -19.82 -5.60 1.50
CA TYR A 145 -20.24 -4.20 1.39
C TYR A 145 -19.31 -3.50 0.40
N TYR A 146 -19.88 -3.00 -0.70
CA TYR A 146 -19.13 -2.38 -1.80
C TYR A 146 -19.63 -0.95 -2.01
N GLU A 147 -18.74 0.02 -1.86
CA GLU A 147 -19.00 1.45 -1.99
C GLU A 147 -17.95 2.11 -2.89
N ALA A 148 -18.00 1.77 -4.18
CA ALA A 148 -17.15 2.31 -5.23
C ALA A 148 -17.85 2.21 -6.59
N ASP A 149 -17.25 2.81 -7.62
CA ASP A 149 -17.71 2.70 -9.00
C ASP A 149 -17.61 1.26 -9.53
N GLU A 150 -18.41 0.95 -10.56
CA GLU A 150 -18.32 -0.32 -11.28
C GLU A 150 -17.05 -0.36 -12.15
N ILE A 151 -16.12 -1.26 -11.81
CA ILE A 151 -14.83 -1.41 -12.51
C ILE A 151 -14.83 -2.73 -13.31
N PRO A 152 -15.01 -2.69 -14.64
CA PRO A 152 -14.95 -3.88 -15.48
C PRO A 152 -13.50 -4.32 -15.71
N ILE A 153 -13.29 -5.64 -15.75
CA ILE A 153 -12.03 -6.33 -15.98
C ILE A 153 -12.28 -7.42 -17.04
N GLN A 154 -11.50 -7.39 -18.12
CA GLN A 154 -11.62 -8.35 -19.21
C GLN A 154 -11.03 -9.70 -18.81
N SER A 155 -9.87 -9.71 -18.17
CA SER A 155 -9.21 -10.94 -17.69
C SER A 155 -8.56 -10.70 -16.35
N LEU A 156 -8.74 -11.64 -15.42
CA LEU A 156 -8.10 -11.61 -14.11
C LEU A 156 -7.66 -13.00 -13.69
N GLU A 157 -6.41 -13.15 -13.28
CA GLU A 157 -5.84 -14.41 -12.81
C GLU A 157 -5.41 -14.32 -11.35
N GLN A 158 -5.90 -15.28 -10.56
CA GLN A 158 -5.34 -15.65 -9.27
C GLN A 158 -4.46 -16.87 -9.51
N ASP A 159 -3.16 -16.81 -9.24
CA ASP A 159 -2.27 -17.97 -9.26
C ASP A 159 -1.63 -18.21 -7.89
N LYS A 160 -1.92 -19.38 -7.29
CA LYS A 160 -1.36 -19.87 -6.02
C LYS A 160 -1.25 -18.79 -4.94
N GLN A 161 -2.34 -18.09 -4.71
CA GLN A 161 -2.44 -17.08 -3.66
C GLN A 161 -3.78 -17.20 -2.95
N THR A 162 -3.82 -16.77 -1.69
CA THR A 162 -5.04 -16.80 -0.89
C THR A 162 -6.05 -15.79 -1.43
N ASP A 163 -7.34 -16.05 -1.21
CA ASP A 163 -8.42 -15.14 -1.64
C ASP A 163 -8.28 -13.76 -1.01
N CYS A 164 -7.90 -13.72 0.26
CA CYS A 164 -7.62 -12.50 1.01
C CYS A 164 -6.51 -11.66 0.33
N LYS A 165 -5.31 -12.24 0.14
CA LYS A 165 -4.17 -11.54 -0.45
C LYS A 165 -4.45 -11.09 -1.88
N PHE A 166 -5.11 -11.94 -2.66
CA PHE A 166 -5.50 -11.64 -4.03
C PHE A 166 -6.48 -10.47 -4.09
N LEU A 167 -7.56 -10.51 -3.31
CA LEU A 167 -8.56 -9.47 -3.35
C LEU A 167 -8.01 -8.12 -2.88
N TYR A 168 -7.13 -8.13 -1.87
CA TYR A 168 -6.39 -6.92 -1.46
C TYR A 168 -5.57 -6.33 -2.62
N SER A 169 -4.81 -7.15 -3.34
CA SER A 169 -3.98 -6.66 -4.44
C SER A 169 -4.83 -6.14 -5.60
N VAL A 170 -5.95 -6.78 -5.91
CA VAL A 170 -6.92 -6.27 -6.89
C VAL A 170 -7.47 -4.91 -6.45
N CYS A 171 -7.87 -4.75 -5.19
CA CYS A 171 -8.37 -3.46 -4.71
C CYS A 171 -7.30 -2.36 -4.81
N GLU A 172 -6.07 -2.63 -4.38
CA GLU A 172 -4.96 -1.66 -4.46
C GLU A 172 -4.65 -1.24 -5.90
N GLN A 173 -4.68 -2.18 -6.85
CA GLN A 173 -4.47 -1.91 -8.27
C GLN A 173 -5.48 -0.90 -8.84
N TYR A 174 -6.69 -0.86 -8.29
CA TYR A 174 -7.74 0.02 -8.73
C TYR A 174 -7.96 1.22 -7.80
N GLY A 175 -7.06 1.46 -6.84
CA GLY A 175 -7.15 2.58 -5.90
C GLY A 175 -8.28 2.43 -4.88
N LEU A 176 -8.77 1.21 -4.68
CA LEU A 176 -9.79 0.87 -3.70
C LEU A 176 -9.12 0.44 -2.39
N ALA A 177 -9.75 0.80 -1.28
CA ALA A 177 -9.41 0.27 0.02
C ALA A 177 -10.30 -0.96 0.33
N MET A 178 -9.73 -1.93 1.01
CA MET A 178 -10.44 -3.12 1.47
C MET A 178 -10.15 -3.30 2.96
N LYS A 179 -11.15 -3.69 3.74
CA LYS A 179 -10.95 -4.23 5.08
C LYS A 179 -11.97 -5.33 5.39
N VAL A 180 -11.69 -6.15 6.40
CA VAL A 180 -12.67 -7.09 6.94
C VAL A 180 -13.15 -6.56 8.27
N PHE A 181 -14.45 -6.34 8.41
CA PHE A 181 -15.06 -5.77 9.60
C PHE A 181 -16.43 -6.37 9.86
N ALA A 182 -16.68 -6.80 11.09
CA ALA A 182 -17.97 -7.34 11.54
C ALA A 182 -18.56 -8.40 10.59
N GLU A 183 -17.75 -9.43 10.26
CA GLU A 183 -18.12 -10.51 9.33
C GLU A 183 -18.51 -10.02 7.92
N LYS A 184 -17.88 -8.95 7.46
CA LYS A 184 -18.03 -8.43 6.09
C LYS A 184 -16.69 -8.07 5.48
N ILE A 185 -16.56 -8.31 4.19
CA ILE A 185 -15.58 -7.62 3.36
C ILE A 185 -16.17 -6.24 3.05
N VAL A 186 -15.43 -5.18 3.36
CA VAL A 186 -15.79 -3.79 3.10
C VAL A 186 -14.80 -3.27 2.05
N ILE A 187 -15.28 -2.91 0.87
CA ILE A 187 -14.50 -2.31 -0.21
C ILE A 187 -15.07 -0.93 -0.50
N PHE A 188 -14.21 0.08 -0.55
CA PHE A 188 -14.61 1.45 -0.79
C PHE A 188 -13.57 2.23 -1.59
N ASN A 189 -14.00 3.32 -2.22
CA ASN A 189 -13.11 4.24 -2.90
C ASN A 189 -12.32 5.10 -1.89
N GLU A 190 -11.02 4.87 -1.76
CA GLU A 190 -10.17 5.60 -0.80
C GLU A 190 -10.12 7.11 -1.13
N ALA A 191 -10.28 7.50 -2.41
CA ALA A 191 -10.28 8.90 -2.83
C ALA A 191 -11.43 9.69 -2.21
N GLU A 192 -12.64 9.11 -2.29
CA GLU A 192 -13.86 9.74 -1.78
C GLU A 192 -13.78 9.91 -0.25
N TYR A 193 -13.21 8.93 0.43
CA TYR A 193 -13.02 8.99 1.88
C TYR A 193 -11.92 9.98 2.29
N GLU A 194 -10.85 10.13 1.51
CA GLU A 194 -9.85 11.20 1.71
C GLU A 194 -10.40 12.60 1.46
N GLU A 195 -11.44 12.74 0.64
CA GLU A 195 -12.12 14.01 0.36
C GLU A 195 -13.15 14.39 1.42
N ALA A 196 -13.64 13.43 2.21
CA ALA A 196 -14.64 13.64 3.25
C ALA A 196 -14.25 14.73 4.28
N GLU A 197 -15.25 15.43 4.82
CA GLU A 197 -15.01 16.49 5.81
C GLU A 197 -14.32 15.94 7.08
N PRO A 198 -13.37 16.68 7.67
CA PRO A 198 -12.72 16.25 8.90
C PRO A 198 -13.71 16.05 10.05
N VAL A 199 -13.69 14.86 10.67
CA VAL A 199 -14.56 14.53 11.81
C VAL A 199 -14.12 15.21 13.11
N ALA A 200 -12.87 15.66 13.18
CA ALA A 200 -12.33 16.38 14.33
C ALA A 200 -11.19 17.33 13.94
N VAL A 201 -11.04 18.39 14.75
CA VAL A 201 -9.84 19.23 14.78
C VAL A 201 -9.00 18.82 16.00
N LEU A 202 -7.75 18.43 15.77
CA LEU A 202 -6.80 18.05 16.83
C LEU A 202 -5.71 19.10 16.93
N ARG A 203 -5.56 19.69 18.12
CA ARG A 203 -4.62 20.77 18.40
C ARG A 203 -3.34 20.26 19.04
N TYR A 204 -2.25 21.00 18.87
CA TYR A 204 -0.93 20.71 19.44
C TYR A 204 -0.97 20.30 20.93
N GLU A 205 -1.74 21.01 21.77
CA GLU A 205 -1.78 20.80 23.21
C GLU A 205 -2.44 19.47 23.63
N GLU A 206 -3.11 18.78 22.71
CA GLU A 206 -3.85 17.55 22.99
C GLU A 206 -2.99 16.30 22.90
N PHE A 207 -1.85 16.40 22.21
CA PHE A 207 -0.95 15.28 21.99
C PHE A 207 0.03 15.12 23.14
N LYS A 208 0.15 13.89 23.63
CA LYS A 208 1.20 13.50 24.60
C LYS A 208 2.55 13.34 23.91
N LYS A 209 2.53 12.85 22.67
CA LYS A 209 3.69 12.67 21.79
C LYS A 209 3.20 12.68 20.34
N TYR A 210 4.05 13.12 19.43
CA TYR A 210 3.78 13.06 18.00
C TYR A 210 5.08 12.94 17.21
N THR A 211 4.94 12.48 15.96
CA THR A 211 6.00 12.42 14.96
C THR A 211 5.40 12.92 13.64
N TYR A 212 6.13 13.80 12.97
CA TYR A 212 5.84 14.22 11.61
C TYR A 212 7.00 13.79 10.73
N ASN A 213 6.71 13.11 9.62
CA ASN A 213 7.70 12.71 8.64
C ASN A 213 7.32 13.26 7.28
N SER A 214 8.30 13.82 6.57
CA SER A 214 8.20 14.17 5.17
C SER A 214 9.38 13.56 4.44
N THR A 215 9.08 12.63 3.52
CA THR A 215 10.08 11.80 2.85
C THR A 215 10.00 12.05 1.35
N LEU A 216 11.16 12.31 0.74
CA LEU A 216 11.26 12.41 -0.71
C LEU A 216 11.50 11.03 -1.35
N ALA A 217 12.24 10.13 -0.69
CA ALA A 217 12.45 8.77 -1.21
C ALA A 217 11.12 8.02 -1.36
N GLY A 218 10.93 7.33 -2.49
CA GLY A 218 9.68 6.62 -2.79
C GLY A 218 8.51 7.51 -3.22
N THR A 219 8.76 8.81 -3.44
CA THR A 219 7.77 9.71 -4.05
C THR A 219 8.07 9.95 -5.52
N TYR A 220 7.02 10.15 -6.31
CA TYR A 220 7.06 10.23 -7.76
C TYR A 220 6.19 11.38 -8.24
N THR A 221 6.64 12.04 -9.31
CA THR A 221 5.91 13.14 -9.97
C THR A 221 5.03 12.63 -11.11
N GLY A 222 5.27 11.40 -11.56
CA GLY A 222 4.44 10.69 -12.52
C GLY A 222 4.71 9.18 -12.48
N ALA A 223 3.97 8.44 -13.28
CA ALA A 223 4.12 7.00 -13.45
C ALA A 223 4.11 6.64 -14.94
N LYS A 224 4.77 5.55 -15.26
CA LYS A 224 4.86 4.94 -16.58
C LYS A 224 4.44 3.49 -16.43
N ILE A 225 3.34 3.10 -17.04
CA ILE A 225 2.91 1.71 -17.12
C ILE A 225 3.10 1.19 -18.55
N SER A 226 3.74 0.04 -18.68
CA SER A 226 3.88 -0.69 -19.94
C SER A 226 2.96 -1.91 -19.90
N TYR A 227 2.12 -2.09 -20.90
CA TYR A 227 1.23 -3.24 -21.00
C TYR A 227 1.15 -3.74 -22.46
N THR A 228 0.94 -5.03 -22.63
CA THR A 228 0.66 -5.64 -23.93
C THR A 228 -0.84 -5.68 -24.13
N ASP A 229 -1.37 -5.04 -25.18
CA ASP A 229 -2.81 -5.02 -25.45
C ASP A 229 -3.32 -6.43 -25.79
N PRO A 230 -4.31 -6.97 -25.06
CA PRO A 230 -4.79 -8.34 -25.29
C PRO A 230 -5.45 -8.55 -26.65
N GLY A 231 -5.95 -7.49 -27.29
CA GLY A 231 -6.62 -7.52 -28.59
C GLY A 231 -5.66 -7.42 -29.77
N THR A 232 -4.61 -6.60 -29.68
CA THR A 232 -3.64 -6.38 -30.77
C THR A 232 -2.33 -7.17 -30.60
N GLY A 233 -1.96 -7.48 -29.36
CA GLY A 233 -0.66 -8.05 -29.00
C GLY A 233 0.50 -7.04 -29.08
N GLU A 234 0.19 -5.75 -29.22
CA GLU A 234 1.18 -4.66 -29.27
C GLU A 234 1.46 -4.11 -27.87
N ASP A 235 2.70 -3.70 -27.63
CA ASP A 235 3.10 -3.07 -26.38
C ASP A 235 2.79 -1.57 -26.41
N HIS A 236 2.04 -1.11 -25.42
CA HIS A 236 1.69 0.28 -25.23
C HIS A 236 2.26 0.80 -23.92
N ILE A 237 2.58 2.09 -23.92
CA ILE A 237 3.03 2.83 -22.76
C ILE A 237 1.98 3.88 -22.44
N VAL A 238 1.53 3.89 -21.18
CA VAL A 238 0.72 4.98 -20.63
C VAL A 238 1.55 5.75 -19.61
N MET A 239 1.73 7.04 -19.86
CA MET A 239 2.36 7.98 -18.94
C MET A 239 1.27 8.73 -18.19
N VAL A 240 1.40 8.84 -16.87
CA VAL A 240 0.54 9.62 -15.98
C VAL A 240 1.41 10.64 -15.27
N GLY A 241 1.12 11.92 -15.44
CA GLY A 241 1.88 13.00 -14.80
C GLY A 241 3.17 13.34 -15.54
N ASP A 242 4.04 14.13 -14.92
CA ASP A 242 5.24 14.65 -15.56
C ASP A 242 6.44 14.75 -14.59
N GLY A 243 7.54 15.32 -15.07
CA GLY A 243 8.73 15.61 -14.26
C GLY A 243 9.76 14.48 -14.21
N ASN A 244 10.73 14.62 -13.30
CA ASN A 244 11.97 13.83 -13.32
C ASN A 244 11.90 12.54 -12.48
N ARG A 245 10.79 12.30 -11.78
CA ARG A 245 10.65 11.16 -10.84
C ARG A 245 9.49 10.29 -11.29
N ILE A 246 9.72 9.52 -12.34
CA ILE A 246 8.72 8.63 -12.93
C ILE A 246 8.80 7.26 -12.27
N MET A 247 7.66 6.76 -11.78
CA MET A 247 7.52 5.39 -11.29
C MET A 247 7.34 4.44 -12.48
N GLU A 248 8.18 3.42 -12.62
CA GLU A 248 7.95 2.37 -13.62
C GLU A 248 7.05 1.29 -13.03
N ILE A 249 5.96 1.00 -13.74
CA ILE A 249 4.94 0.02 -13.37
C ILE A 249 4.93 -1.05 -14.46
N ASN A 250 5.06 -2.30 -14.03
CA ASN A 250 4.97 -3.45 -14.91
C ASN A 250 3.82 -4.33 -14.41
N GLN A 251 2.67 -4.17 -15.06
CA GLN A 251 1.43 -4.84 -14.70
C GLN A 251 0.56 -5.01 -15.93
N GLU A 252 -0.22 -6.09 -15.97
CA GLU A 252 -1.18 -6.35 -17.02
C GLU A 252 -2.33 -5.33 -16.99
N ALA A 253 -2.76 -4.91 -18.19
CA ALA A 253 -3.91 -4.03 -18.34
C ALA A 253 -4.72 -4.42 -19.58
N ASP A 254 -6.03 -4.22 -19.50
CA ASP A 254 -6.96 -4.62 -20.56
C ASP A 254 -7.08 -3.54 -21.67
N SER A 255 -6.70 -2.30 -21.35
CA SER A 255 -6.76 -1.17 -22.26
C SER A 255 -5.93 0.01 -21.74
N ALA A 256 -5.76 1.05 -22.56
CA ALA A 256 -5.10 2.27 -22.11
C ALA A 256 -5.83 2.96 -20.94
N ALA A 257 -7.16 2.87 -20.90
CA ALA A 257 -7.97 3.43 -19.80
C ALA A 257 -7.79 2.62 -18.50
N ASP A 258 -7.70 1.31 -18.61
CA ASP A 258 -7.41 0.43 -17.47
C ASP A 258 -5.98 0.66 -16.94
N ALA A 259 -5.00 0.70 -17.85
CA ALA A 259 -3.61 1.01 -17.53
C ALA A 259 -3.47 2.37 -16.85
N GLN A 260 -4.18 3.40 -17.33
CA GLN A 260 -4.23 4.71 -16.69
C GLN A 260 -4.75 4.62 -15.25
N ARG A 261 -5.87 3.93 -15.01
CA ARG A 261 -6.43 3.77 -13.65
C ARG A 261 -5.43 3.12 -12.71
N LYS A 262 -4.80 2.02 -13.15
CA LYS A 262 -3.77 1.31 -12.39
C LYS A 262 -2.55 2.18 -12.10
N ALA A 263 -2.09 2.94 -13.09
CA ALA A 263 -0.97 3.85 -12.93
C ALA A 263 -1.26 4.99 -11.94
N VAL A 264 -2.45 5.60 -12.00
CA VAL A 264 -2.88 6.62 -11.02
C VAL A 264 -2.97 6.03 -9.62
N ALA A 265 -3.59 4.85 -9.48
CA ALA A 265 -3.73 4.17 -8.19
C ALA A 265 -2.37 3.87 -7.55
N GLU A 266 -1.47 3.23 -8.28
CA GLU A 266 -0.13 2.87 -7.81
C GLU A 266 0.71 4.12 -7.47
N LEU A 267 0.62 5.17 -8.29
CA LEU A 267 1.28 6.45 -8.04
C LEU A 267 0.79 7.09 -6.73
N ASN A 268 -0.53 7.12 -6.52
CA ASN A 268 -1.13 7.64 -5.29
C ASN A 268 -0.76 6.76 -4.07
N ASN A 269 -0.75 5.44 -4.21
CA ASN A 269 -0.35 4.49 -3.16
C ASN A 269 1.13 4.64 -2.75
N ALA A 270 2.01 4.95 -3.70
CA ALA A 270 3.40 5.27 -3.40
C ALA A 270 3.51 6.63 -2.69
N ASN A 271 2.82 7.64 -3.21
CA ASN A 271 2.92 9.02 -2.74
C ASN A 271 2.22 9.28 -1.41
N LYS A 272 1.20 8.50 -0.99
CA LYS A 272 0.55 8.70 0.33
C LYS A 272 1.53 8.59 1.50
N LYS A 273 2.63 7.83 1.34
CA LYS A 273 3.70 7.72 2.35
C LYS A 273 4.64 8.93 2.40
N ALA A 274 4.48 9.91 1.50
CA ALA A 274 5.34 11.09 1.41
C ALA A 274 5.28 11.98 2.66
N VAL A 275 4.08 12.19 3.20
CA VAL A 275 3.88 13.03 4.38
C VAL A 275 2.97 12.30 5.34
N THR A 276 3.52 11.89 6.48
CA THR A 276 2.79 11.16 7.51
C THR A 276 2.87 11.89 8.84
N PHE A 277 1.82 11.73 9.63
CA PHE A 277 1.76 12.19 11.01
C PHE A 277 1.29 11.05 11.89
N SER A 278 1.98 10.82 13.00
CA SER A 278 1.53 9.91 14.05
C SER A 278 1.53 10.60 15.39
N GLY A 279 0.60 10.24 16.25
CA GLY A 279 0.49 10.88 17.55
C GLY A 279 -0.33 10.10 18.54
N THR A 280 -0.07 10.32 19.83
CA THR A 280 -0.84 9.70 20.92
C THR A 280 -1.54 10.78 21.71
N LEU A 281 -2.84 10.61 21.90
CA LEU A 281 -3.72 11.52 22.62
C LEU A 281 -4.72 10.77 23.50
N MET A 282 -5.59 11.51 24.16
CA MET A 282 -6.72 10.95 24.89
C MET A 282 -7.73 10.34 23.91
N ALA A 283 -8.38 9.25 24.32
CA ALA A 283 -9.40 8.61 23.49
C ALA A 283 -10.55 9.56 23.16
N ARG A 284 -11.03 9.48 21.92
CA ARG A 284 -12.10 10.27 21.32
C ARG A 284 -12.99 9.36 20.49
N LYS A 285 -14.28 9.65 20.47
CA LYS A 285 -15.27 8.86 19.72
C LYS A 285 -15.11 9.03 18.21
N GLU A 286 -14.56 10.15 17.78
CA GLU A 286 -14.43 10.54 16.38
C GLU A 286 -13.23 9.88 15.69
N LEU A 287 -12.27 9.34 16.45
CA LEU A 287 -11.03 8.80 15.88
C LEU A 287 -11.20 7.32 15.54
N ILE A 288 -11.53 7.08 14.28
CA ILE A 288 -11.72 5.76 13.67
C ILE A 288 -10.91 5.75 12.37
N ALA A 289 -10.30 4.61 12.03
CA ALA A 289 -9.57 4.48 10.78
C ALA A 289 -10.54 4.65 9.59
N GLY A 290 -10.06 5.28 8.52
CA GLY A 290 -10.90 5.67 7.39
C GLY A 290 -11.55 7.06 7.49
N SER A 291 -11.42 7.74 8.63
CA SER A 291 -11.92 9.12 8.79
C SER A 291 -10.83 10.16 8.54
N CYS A 292 -11.23 11.38 8.16
CA CYS A 292 -10.32 12.52 8.06
C CYS A 292 -10.29 13.37 9.34
N ILE A 293 -9.14 13.96 9.66
CA ILE A 293 -8.96 14.93 10.75
C ILE A 293 -8.21 16.16 10.25
N ASN A 294 -8.35 17.27 10.97
CA ASN A 294 -7.56 18.48 10.72
C ASN A 294 -6.60 18.72 11.89
N LEU A 295 -5.31 18.93 11.59
CA LEU A 295 -4.29 19.29 12.58
C LEU A 295 -4.10 20.80 12.62
N GLU A 296 -4.06 21.37 13.82
CA GLU A 296 -3.83 22.80 14.04
C GLU A 296 -2.79 23.08 15.14
N GLY A 297 -1.96 24.10 14.94
CA GLY A 297 -1.01 24.58 15.94
C GLY A 297 0.36 23.90 15.90
N PHE A 298 0.61 23.05 14.90
CA PHE A 298 1.90 22.42 14.64
C PHE A 298 2.76 23.21 13.65
N GLY A 299 2.17 24.14 12.88
CA GLY A 299 2.87 24.92 11.85
C GLY A 299 2.95 24.15 10.53
N ILE A 300 4.14 23.70 10.13
CA ILE A 300 4.32 22.96 8.86
C ILE A 300 3.41 21.71 8.75
N PRO A 301 3.23 20.92 9.83
CA PRO A 301 2.33 19.77 9.82
C PRO A 301 0.82 20.12 9.81
N ASP A 302 0.43 21.39 9.87
CA ASP A 302 -1.00 21.73 9.87
C ASP A 302 -1.67 21.32 8.54
N GLY A 303 -2.96 20.98 8.64
CA GLY A 303 -3.80 20.59 7.51
C GLY A 303 -4.58 19.31 7.71
N LYS A 304 -5.18 18.81 6.63
CA LYS A 304 -6.06 17.66 6.61
C LYS A 304 -5.30 16.34 6.40
N TYR A 305 -5.60 15.37 7.26
CA TYR A 305 -5.00 14.05 7.26
C TYR A 305 -6.08 12.97 7.25
N TYR A 306 -5.79 11.85 6.60
CA TYR A 306 -6.61 10.65 6.60
C TYR A 306 -6.03 9.65 7.61
N ILE A 307 -6.89 9.02 8.42
CA ILE A 307 -6.45 8.09 9.46
C ILE A 307 -6.31 6.69 8.88
N ASP A 308 -5.07 6.21 8.79
CA ASP A 308 -4.71 4.88 8.29
C ASP A 308 -4.87 3.80 9.37
N GLU A 309 -4.49 4.12 10.61
CA GLU A 309 -4.57 3.22 11.76
C GLU A 309 -4.97 3.99 13.03
N VAL A 310 -5.82 3.39 13.85
CA VAL A 310 -6.04 3.81 15.25
C VAL A 310 -5.74 2.65 16.19
N VAL A 311 -4.92 2.90 17.20
CA VAL A 311 -4.70 1.95 18.31
C VAL A 311 -5.26 2.52 19.59
N THR A 312 -6.36 1.96 20.06
CA THR A 312 -6.95 2.30 21.36
C THR A 312 -6.42 1.34 22.43
N LYS A 313 -5.81 1.88 23.49
CA LYS A 313 -5.32 1.09 24.63
C LYS A 313 -6.02 1.49 25.91
N ILE A 314 -6.51 0.50 26.65
CA ILE A 314 -7.09 0.62 27.99
C ILE A 314 -6.22 -0.18 28.95
N GLY A 315 -5.76 0.44 30.03
CA GLY A 315 -4.99 -0.22 31.10
C GLY A 315 -5.86 -0.54 32.33
N ALA A 316 -5.33 -1.38 33.23
CA ALA A 316 -6.00 -1.89 34.43
C ALA A 316 -6.68 -0.82 35.31
N ASN A 317 -6.13 0.40 35.35
CA ASN A 317 -6.66 1.50 36.16
C ASN A 317 -7.64 2.41 35.39
N GLY A 318 -8.16 1.96 34.25
CA GLY A 318 -9.03 2.75 33.37
C GLY A 318 -8.28 3.84 32.59
N THR A 319 -6.94 3.78 32.55
CA THR A 319 -6.13 4.71 31.74
C THR A 319 -6.33 4.40 30.26
N THR A 320 -6.81 5.38 29.49
CA THR A 320 -7.00 5.21 28.05
C THR A 320 -6.14 6.16 27.24
N GLN A 321 -5.66 5.68 26.10
CA GLN A 321 -5.02 6.47 25.06
C GLN A 321 -5.40 5.94 23.68
N GLN A 322 -5.41 6.84 22.70
CA GLN A 322 -5.45 6.49 21.29
C GLN A 322 -4.15 6.95 20.63
N SER A 323 -3.56 6.07 19.82
CA SER A 323 -2.51 6.42 18.88
C SER A 323 -3.10 6.41 17.48
N ILE A 324 -2.77 7.41 16.67
CA ILE A 324 -3.16 7.49 15.27
C ILE A 324 -1.92 7.41 14.39
N GLU A 325 -2.05 6.73 13.25
CA GLU A 325 -1.15 6.85 12.10
C GLU A 325 -1.95 7.40 10.94
N THR A 326 -1.40 8.40 10.26
CA THR A 326 -2.11 9.17 9.25
C THR A 326 -1.19 9.57 8.11
N HIS A 327 -1.78 9.80 6.94
CA HIS A 327 -1.13 10.44 5.82
C HIS A 327 -1.84 11.74 5.43
N LYS A 328 -1.09 12.66 4.84
CA LYS A 328 -1.61 13.97 4.44
C LYS A 328 -2.41 13.85 3.15
N THR A 329 -3.62 14.40 3.16
CA THR A 329 -4.53 14.41 2.00
C THR A 329 -4.27 15.59 1.07
N GLY A 330 -4.90 15.57 -0.11
CA GLY A 330 -4.92 16.71 -1.05
C GLY A 330 -3.77 16.74 -2.06
N TYR A 331 -3.04 15.63 -2.22
CA TYR A 331 -1.95 15.48 -3.18
C TYR A 331 -2.17 14.32 -4.17
N ARG A 332 -3.42 13.86 -4.31
CA ARG A 332 -3.76 12.84 -5.31
C ARG A 332 -3.53 13.35 -6.73
N MET A 333 -3.07 12.47 -7.60
CA MET A 333 -2.68 12.76 -8.99
C MET A 333 -3.80 12.48 -10.00
N ASP A 334 -5.07 12.59 -9.57
CA ASP A 334 -6.22 12.11 -10.34
C ASP A 334 -6.47 12.89 -11.65
N ASN A 335 -5.91 14.09 -11.79
CA ASN A 335 -5.98 14.94 -12.99
C ASN A 335 -4.67 14.98 -13.80
N ALA A 336 -3.78 14.02 -13.58
CA ALA A 336 -2.49 14.00 -14.26
C ALA A 336 -2.63 13.78 -15.77
N THR A 337 -1.80 14.48 -16.57
CA THR A 337 -1.80 14.37 -18.03
C THR A 337 -1.50 12.94 -18.45
N VAL A 338 -2.30 12.42 -19.39
CA VAL A 338 -2.15 11.07 -19.92
C VAL A 338 -1.60 11.13 -21.33
N LEU A 339 -0.47 10.47 -21.57
CA LEU A 339 0.09 10.27 -22.90
C LEU A 339 0.11 8.78 -23.19
N ILE A 340 -0.47 8.40 -24.33
CA ILE A 340 -0.42 7.03 -24.85
C ILE A 340 0.65 7.04 -25.94
N GLU A 341 1.75 6.35 -25.68
CA GLU A 341 2.79 6.10 -26.66
C GLU A 341 2.72 4.63 -27.07
N GLU A 342 2.67 4.35 -28.37
CA GLU A 342 2.99 3.01 -28.86
C GLU A 342 4.47 2.77 -28.59
N GLN A 343 4.81 1.60 -28.05
CA GLN A 343 6.20 1.22 -27.92
C GLN A 343 6.72 0.85 -29.32
N SER A 344 7.02 1.85 -30.15
CA SER A 344 7.80 1.62 -31.36
C SER A 344 9.12 1.01 -30.92
N ALA A 345 9.39 -0.22 -31.36
CA ALA A 345 10.58 -0.99 -31.04
C ALA A 345 11.81 -0.07 -31.02
N ALA A 346 12.28 0.25 -29.82
CA ALA A 346 13.40 1.14 -29.53
C ALA A 346 13.82 2.02 -30.73
N GLU A 347 13.15 3.15 -30.94
CA GLU A 347 13.83 4.24 -31.63
C GLU A 347 15.02 4.62 -30.77
N SER A 348 16.21 4.18 -31.20
CA SER A 348 17.48 4.64 -30.71
C SER A 348 17.48 6.16 -30.83
N THR A 349 17.18 6.86 -29.74
CA THR A 349 17.46 8.28 -29.60
C THR A 349 18.96 8.45 -29.69
N GLY A 350 19.38 8.77 -30.90
CA GLY A 350 20.75 8.96 -31.31
C GLY A 350 20.69 9.25 -32.80
N ALA A 351 20.27 10.47 -33.15
CA ALA A 351 20.53 11.05 -34.46
C ALA A 351 22.05 11.12 -34.64
N GLY A 352 22.62 10.00 -35.03
CA GLY A 352 24.03 9.77 -35.13
C GLY A 352 24.37 9.40 -36.56
N SER A 353 25.40 10.01 -37.12
CA SER A 353 25.84 9.68 -38.47
C SER A 353 26.42 8.26 -38.49
N ALA A 354 26.03 7.43 -39.46
CA ALA A 354 26.62 6.11 -39.64
C ALA A 354 28.08 6.22 -40.13
N TYR A 355 28.98 5.46 -39.52
CA TYR A 355 30.39 5.37 -39.88
C TYR A 355 30.81 3.91 -40.14
N THR A 356 31.39 3.63 -41.31
CA THR A 356 31.98 2.32 -41.60
C THR A 356 33.45 2.31 -41.21
N VAL A 357 33.81 1.42 -40.28
CA VAL A 357 35.18 1.26 -39.77
C VAL A 357 36.14 0.95 -40.92
N ALA A 358 37.20 1.74 -41.05
CA ALA A 358 38.29 1.50 -41.97
C ALA A 358 39.40 0.65 -41.33
N ARG A 359 40.28 0.08 -42.16
CA ARG A 359 41.40 -0.72 -41.66
C ARG A 359 42.38 0.18 -40.89
N GLY A 360 42.54 -0.11 -39.59
CA GLY A 360 43.43 0.64 -38.69
C GLY A 360 42.70 1.60 -37.75
N ASP A 361 41.38 1.74 -37.89
CA ASP A 361 40.58 2.54 -36.97
C ASP A 361 40.47 1.89 -35.59
N THR A 362 40.42 2.74 -34.58
CA THR A 362 40.06 2.41 -33.20
C THR A 362 38.92 3.32 -32.76
N LEU A 363 38.13 2.93 -31.75
CA LEU A 363 37.08 3.81 -31.21
C LEU A 363 37.64 5.15 -30.76
N TRP A 364 38.87 5.15 -30.23
CA TRP A 364 39.62 6.35 -29.84
C TRP A 364 39.88 7.29 -31.03
N THR A 365 40.37 6.77 -32.16
CA THR A 365 40.64 7.57 -33.36
C THR A 365 39.36 8.02 -34.07
N ILE A 366 38.29 7.24 -33.97
CA ILE A 366 36.97 7.63 -34.51
C ILE A 366 36.38 8.75 -33.66
N ALA A 367 36.45 8.66 -32.34
CA ALA A 367 35.98 9.71 -31.43
C ALA A 367 36.79 11.01 -31.61
N ASP A 368 38.11 10.95 -31.73
CA ASP A 368 38.94 12.12 -32.02
C ASP A 368 38.54 12.82 -33.33
N LYS A 369 38.26 12.03 -34.37
CA LYS A 369 37.95 12.54 -35.71
C LYS A 369 36.53 13.08 -35.85
N LEU A 370 35.55 12.44 -35.21
CA LEU A 370 34.12 12.71 -35.41
C LEU A 370 33.45 13.45 -34.25
N LEU A 371 33.98 13.28 -33.02
CA LEU A 371 33.43 13.91 -31.81
C LEU A 371 34.35 15.00 -31.25
N GLY A 372 35.48 15.29 -31.92
CA GLY A 372 36.45 16.31 -31.54
C GLY A 372 37.28 15.99 -30.29
N THR A 373 37.04 14.85 -29.65
CA THR A 373 37.82 14.38 -28.51
C THR A 373 37.85 12.85 -28.47
N PRO A 374 39.03 12.25 -28.26
CA PRO A 374 39.14 10.79 -28.18
C PRO A 374 38.51 10.20 -26.92
N LEU A 375 38.27 11.01 -25.89
CA LEU A 375 37.72 10.54 -24.61
C LEU A 375 36.27 10.05 -24.71
N ARG A 376 35.55 10.46 -25.76
CA ARG A 376 34.16 10.07 -26.03
C ARG A 376 34.04 8.71 -26.74
N TYR A 377 35.12 7.93 -26.82
CA TYR A 377 35.08 6.59 -27.41
C TYR A 377 34.14 5.62 -26.66
N ALA A 378 33.92 5.86 -25.36
CA ALA A 378 33.01 5.07 -24.54
C ALA A 378 31.55 5.20 -25.02
N GLU A 379 31.13 6.40 -25.42
CA GLU A 379 29.80 6.65 -25.97
C GLU A 379 29.59 5.89 -27.29
N ILE A 380 30.61 5.86 -28.16
CA ILE A 380 30.56 5.07 -29.40
C ILE A 380 30.49 3.57 -29.08
N TYR A 381 31.23 3.11 -28.07
CA TYR A 381 31.21 1.70 -27.67
C TYR A 381 29.84 1.29 -27.12
N GLU A 382 29.29 2.05 -26.18
CA GLU A 382 27.99 1.80 -25.55
C GLU A 382 26.86 1.80 -26.58
N LEU A 383 26.87 2.77 -27.50
CA LEU A 383 25.88 2.88 -28.58
C LEU A 383 25.95 1.72 -29.59
N ASN A 384 27.11 1.07 -29.73
CA ASN A 384 27.35 0.03 -30.74
C ASN A 384 27.77 -1.31 -30.14
N GLN A 385 27.53 -1.53 -28.86
CA GLN A 385 28.11 -2.64 -28.11
C GLN A 385 27.77 -3.98 -28.77
N GLU A 386 26.51 -4.18 -29.15
CA GLU A 386 26.06 -5.40 -29.79
C GLU A 386 26.77 -5.68 -31.12
N VAL A 387 26.88 -4.67 -31.99
CA VAL A 387 27.49 -4.80 -33.32
C VAL A 387 28.98 -5.10 -33.21
N ILE A 388 29.68 -4.40 -32.32
CA ILE A 388 31.11 -4.56 -32.08
C ILE A 388 31.42 -5.94 -31.48
N GLU A 389 30.63 -6.37 -30.49
CA GLU A 389 30.77 -7.69 -29.86
C GLU A 389 30.46 -8.83 -30.85
N ASN A 390 29.41 -8.70 -31.65
CA ASN A 390 29.06 -9.69 -32.67
C ASN A 390 30.13 -9.78 -33.77
N ALA A 391 30.70 -8.65 -34.20
CA ALA A 391 31.82 -8.64 -35.15
C ALA A 391 33.04 -9.37 -34.58
N ALA A 392 33.39 -9.16 -33.31
CA ALA A 392 34.48 -9.85 -32.65
C ALA A 392 34.25 -11.36 -32.51
N ARG A 393 33.04 -11.77 -32.11
CA ARG A 393 32.65 -13.19 -32.01
C ARG A 393 32.68 -13.89 -33.36
N SER A 394 32.18 -13.26 -34.42
CA SER A 394 32.22 -13.81 -35.79
C SER A 394 33.64 -14.06 -36.30
N ARG A 395 34.64 -13.37 -35.74
CA ARG A 395 36.07 -13.51 -36.05
C ARG A 395 36.83 -14.38 -35.04
N GLY A 396 36.11 -15.11 -34.18
CA GLY A 396 36.67 -16.09 -33.26
C GLY A 396 37.21 -15.52 -31.94
N LYS A 397 36.80 -14.31 -31.54
CA LYS A 397 37.10 -13.75 -30.21
C LYS A 397 35.97 -14.04 -29.22
N GLN A 398 36.28 -14.11 -27.93
CA GLN A 398 35.25 -14.26 -26.88
C GLN A 398 34.47 -12.96 -26.65
N SER A 399 35.14 -11.80 -26.79
CA SER A 399 34.54 -10.47 -26.77
C SER A 399 35.40 -9.47 -27.56
N SER A 400 34.89 -8.25 -27.73
CA SER A 400 35.66 -7.15 -28.31
C SER A 400 36.69 -6.53 -27.35
N SER A 401 36.69 -6.96 -26.09
CA SER A 401 37.50 -6.37 -25.01
C SER A 401 37.27 -4.86 -24.88
N ASN A 402 36.00 -4.46 -24.70
CA ASN A 402 35.56 -3.06 -24.58
C ASN A 402 35.96 -2.21 -25.80
N GLY A 403 35.75 -2.77 -27.00
CA GLY A 403 36.04 -2.07 -28.26
C GLY A 403 37.51 -2.05 -28.68
N HIS A 404 38.38 -2.80 -28.00
CA HIS A 404 39.77 -2.98 -28.41
C HIS A 404 39.87 -3.72 -29.75
N TRP A 405 38.99 -4.70 -29.99
CA TRP A 405 38.91 -5.42 -31.26
C TRP A 405 37.83 -4.80 -32.15
N LEU A 406 38.26 -3.85 -32.98
CA LEU A 406 37.40 -3.21 -33.99
C LEU A 406 37.79 -3.67 -35.40
N TYR A 407 36.80 -4.13 -36.18
CA TYR A 407 37.05 -4.74 -37.49
C TYR A 407 36.58 -3.85 -38.64
N ALA A 408 37.42 -3.74 -39.67
CA ALA A 408 37.07 -2.99 -40.86
C ALA A 408 35.80 -3.53 -41.54
N GLY A 409 34.92 -2.63 -41.97
CA GLY A 409 33.60 -2.94 -42.54
C GLY A 409 32.47 -3.02 -41.51
N THR A 410 32.75 -2.86 -40.21
CA THR A 410 31.71 -2.75 -39.17
C THR A 410 31.05 -1.38 -39.29
N ASN A 411 29.72 -1.33 -39.34
CA ASN A 411 28.96 -0.07 -39.37
C ASN A 411 28.61 0.33 -37.94
N LEU A 412 29.02 1.54 -37.54
CA LEU A 412 28.78 2.12 -36.22
C LEU A 412 27.86 3.32 -36.35
N GLN A 413 27.00 3.52 -35.36
CA GLN A 413 26.30 4.78 -35.11
C GLN A 413 27.22 5.70 -34.31
N ILE A 414 27.38 6.95 -34.74
CA ILE A 414 28.25 7.92 -34.06
C ILE A 414 27.37 8.95 -33.34
N PRO A 415 27.50 9.14 -32.02
CA PRO A 415 26.76 10.17 -31.28
C PRO A 415 26.92 11.56 -31.90
N ALA A 416 26.00 12.49 -31.62
CA ALA A 416 26.17 13.87 -32.06
C ALA A 416 27.43 14.49 -31.43
N ALA A 417 28.17 15.28 -32.23
CA ALA A 417 29.27 16.09 -31.71
C ALA A 417 28.70 17.19 -30.79
N GLU A 418 29.39 17.52 -29.69
CA GLU A 418 28.99 18.67 -28.86
C GLU A 418 29.21 19.93 -29.69
N GLY A 419 28.14 20.48 -30.28
CA GLY A 419 28.22 21.64 -31.17
C GLY A 419 27.01 21.86 -32.10
N ASP A 420 26.15 20.86 -32.32
CA ASP A 420 24.99 20.97 -33.23
C ASP A 420 23.64 20.85 -32.50
N GLU A 421 23.49 21.51 -31.35
CA GLU A 421 22.17 21.98 -30.87
C GLU A 421 21.99 23.45 -31.28
N GLU A 422 22.07 23.74 -32.58
CA GLU A 422 21.50 24.97 -33.14
C GLU A 422 21.05 24.72 -34.59
N ASN A 423 19.73 24.57 -34.75
CA ASN A 423 18.93 24.41 -35.98
C ASN A 423 18.70 22.98 -36.52
N ALA A 424 17.63 22.34 -36.04
CA ALA A 424 16.50 21.91 -36.88
C ALA A 424 15.29 21.56 -36.01
#